data_AF-A0AAW2QLH3-F1
#
_entry.id   AF-A0AAW2QLH3-F1
#
_cell.length_a   1.000
_cell.length_b   1.000
_cell.length_c   1.000
_cell.angle_alpha   90.00
_cell.angle_beta   90.00
_cell.angle_gamma   90.00
#
_symmetry.space_group_name_H-M   'P 1'
#
loop_
_entity.id
_entity.type
_entity.pdbx_description
1 polymer ?
#
loop_
_entity_poly.entity_id
_entity_poly.type
_entity_poly.pdbx_seq_one_letter_code
_entity_poly.pdbx_strand_id
1 'polypeptide(L)'
;VNYFPSRYDPSRHAERYPIPPVVLSGNRERMCIEKENNFKQPGERYRSWAPDRQERFIRRWVEALSDARLTHEIRSIWVSYWTQADKSLGQKLASRLNVRPAM
;
A
#
# COMPACT_ATOMS: atom_id res chain seq x y z
N VAL A 1 -7.20 -42.54 -14.00
CA VAL A 1 -5.80 -42.32 -13.57
C VAL A 1 -5.74 -40.92 -12.95
N ASN A 2 -5.17 -40.75 -11.75
CA ASN A 2 -5.09 -39.46 -11.05
C ASN A 2 -3.66 -38.92 -10.93
N TYR A 3 -2.77 -39.36 -11.83
CA TYR A 3 -1.38 -38.92 -11.94
C TYR A 3 -1.02 -38.76 -13.41
N PHE A 4 -0.06 -37.89 -13.71
CA PHE A 4 0.44 -37.64 -15.06
C PHE A 4 1.98 -37.60 -15.04
N PRO A 5 2.67 -38.20 -16.04
CA PRO A 5 2.13 -38.95 -17.18
C PRO A 5 1.68 -40.37 -16.82
N SER A 6 0.76 -40.95 -17.60
CA SER A 6 0.30 -42.34 -17.43
C SER A 6 0.17 -43.06 -18.75
N ARG A 7 0.43 -44.38 -18.74
CA ARG A 7 0.22 -45.25 -19.91
C ARG A 7 -1.25 -45.61 -20.15
N TYR A 8 -2.10 -45.45 -19.14
CA TYR A 8 -3.53 -45.78 -19.20
C TYR A 8 -4.42 -44.58 -19.56
N ASP A 9 -3.87 -43.37 -19.56
CA ASP A 9 -4.58 -42.12 -19.88
C ASP A 9 -3.86 -41.41 -21.05
N PRO A 10 -4.55 -41.15 -22.18
CA PRO A 10 -3.95 -40.53 -23.37
C PRO A 10 -3.67 -39.03 -23.23
N SER A 11 -3.98 -38.42 -22.09
CA SER A 11 -3.66 -37.02 -21.79
C SER A 11 -2.18 -36.72 -22.10
N ARG A 12 -1.91 -35.54 -22.68
CA ARG A 12 -0.57 -35.07 -23.05
C ARG A 12 -0.37 -33.60 -22.70
N HIS A 13 0.88 -33.18 -22.50
CA HIS A 13 1.20 -31.76 -22.41
C HIS A 13 0.75 -31.03 -23.69
N ALA A 14 0.25 -29.80 -23.54
CA ALA A 14 -0.03 -28.92 -24.67
C ALA A 14 1.26 -28.53 -25.41
N GLU A 15 1.12 -28.10 -26.66
CA GLU A 15 2.24 -27.57 -27.44
C GLU A 15 2.84 -26.34 -26.78
N ARG A 16 4.17 -26.22 -26.85
CA ARG A 16 4.87 -25.06 -26.29
C ARG A 16 4.72 -23.87 -27.24
N TYR A 17 4.11 -22.80 -26.75
CA TYR A 17 4.18 -21.49 -27.37
C TYR A 17 5.39 -20.71 -26.81
N PRO A 18 6.02 -19.81 -27.58
CA PRO A 18 7.18 -19.06 -27.10
C PRO A 18 6.85 -18.27 -25.84
N ILE A 19 7.53 -18.60 -24.74
CA ILE A 19 7.54 -17.78 -23.53
C ILE A 19 8.86 -16.98 -23.59
N PRO A 20 8.82 -15.64 -23.68
CA PRO A 20 10.02 -14.84 -23.72
C PRO A 20 10.92 -15.13 -22.51
N PRO A 21 12.21 -15.51 -22.70
CA PRO A 21 13.12 -15.69 -21.58
C PRO A 21 13.37 -14.34 -20.90
N VAL A 22 13.40 -14.33 -19.58
CA VAL A 22 13.73 -13.14 -18.79
C VAL A 22 15.21 -13.21 -18.41
N VAL A 23 15.95 -12.12 -18.65
CA VAL A 23 17.33 -11.98 -18.15
C VAL A 23 17.26 -11.69 -16.65
N LEU A 24 17.81 -12.60 -15.84
CA LEU A 24 17.88 -12.45 -14.39
C LEU A 24 19.28 -11.99 -13.99
N SER A 25 19.34 -11.02 -13.09
CA SER A 25 20.58 -10.47 -12.52
C SER A 25 20.45 -10.32 -11.01
N GLY A 26 21.56 -10.43 -10.28
CA GLY A 26 21.60 -10.27 -8.82
C GLY A 26 21.58 -11.60 -8.06
N ASN A 27 21.38 -11.51 -6.74
CA ASN A 27 21.37 -12.65 -5.83
C ASN A 27 19.95 -13.00 -5.40
N ARG A 28 19.77 -14.23 -4.92
CA ARG A 28 18.52 -14.64 -4.25
C ARG A 28 18.51 -14.08 -2.82
N GLU A 29 17.77 -13.00 -2.61
CA GLU A 29 17.70 -12.29 -1.33
C GLU A 29 16.26 -11.99 -0.90
N ARG A 30 16.08 -11.61 0.37
CA ARG A 30 14.83 -11.08 0.91
C ARG A 30 15.06 -9.63 1.30
N MET A 31 14.74 -8.70 0.39
CA MET A 31 14.95 -7.26 0.59
C MET A 31 13.75 -6.44 0.11
N CYS A 32 13.65 -5.20 0.59
CA CYS A 32 12.77 -4.20 0.01
C CYS A 32 13.29 -3.74 -1.36
N ILE A 33 12.40 -3.22 -2.20
CA ILE A 33 12.80 -2.60 -3.47
C ILE A 33 13.54 -1.29 -3.23
N GLU A 34 14.49 -0.95 -4.09
CA GLU A 34 15.31 0.26 -3.93
C GLU A 34 14.48 1.56 -4.00
N LYS A 35 13.46 1.59 -4.86
CA LYS A 35 12.63 2.77 -5.13
C LYS A 35 11.24 2.59 -4.54
N GLU A 36 11.12 2.65 -3.22
CA GLU A 36 9.83 2.53 -2.54
C GLU A 36 8.88 3.69 -2.84
N ASN A 37 9.35 4.94 -2.68
CA ASN A 37 8.59 6.16 -2.98
C ASN A 37 7.14 6.17 -2.44
N ASN A 38 6.96 5.76 -1.18
CA ASN A 38 5.67 5.42 -0.61
C ASN A 38 4.66 6.59 -0.52
N PHE A 39 5.12 7.85 -0.55
CA PHE A 39 4.29 9.01 -0.19
C PHE A 39 3.96 9.96 -1.34
N LYS A 40 4.72 9.93 -2.44
CA LYS A 40 4.54 10.88 -3.56
C LYS A 40 3.17 10.74 -4.23
N GLN A 41 2.84 9.53 -4.69
CA GLN A 41 1.59 9.28 -5.41
C GLN A 41 0.34 9.50 -4.53
N PRO A 42 0.30 9.04 -3.25
CA PRO A 42 -0.81 9.37 -2.36
C PRO A 42 -1.01 10.88 -2.15
N GLY A 43 0.08 11.64 -2.01
CA GLY A 43 0.03 13.09 -1.88
C GLY A 43 -0.54 13.78 -3.12
N GLU A 44 -0.05 13.40 -4.31
CA GLU A 44 -0.57 13.90 -5.59
C GLU A 44 -2.06 13.56 -5.75
N ARG A 45 -2.45 12.35 -5.36
CA ARG A 45 -3.86 11.92 -5.41
C ARG A 45 -4.73 12.75 -4.50
N TYR A 46 -4.31 13.01 -3.26
CA TYR A 46 -5.08 13.84 -2.33
C TYR A 46 -5.24 15.28 -2.84
N ARG A 47 -4.16 15.87 -3.37
CA ARG A 47 -4.18 17.22 -3.97
C ARG A 47 -5.09 17.33 -5.19
N SER A 48 -5.28 16.24 -5.95
CA SER A 48 -6.16 16.22 -7.12
C SER A 48 -7.66 16.24 -6.80
N TRP A 49 -8.06 16.03 -5.53
CA TRP A 49 -9.47 15.97 -5.15
C TRP A 49 -10.09 17.34 -4.94
N ALA A 50 -11.38 17.45 -5.31
CA ALA A 50 -12.21 18.57 -4.91
C ALA A 50 -12.31 18.66 -3.37
N PRO A 51 -12.49 19.88 -2.81
CA PRO A 51 -12.47 20.09 -1.35
C PRO A 51 -13.46 19.22 -0.56
N ASP A 52 -14.66 18.99 -1.11
CA ASP A 52 -15.68 18.14 -0.49
C ASP A 52 -15.23 16.69 -0.35
N ARG A 53 -14.48 16.17 -1.33
CA ARG A 53 -13.93 14.82 -1.30
C ARG A 53 -12.75 14.73 -0.34
N GLN A 54 -11.89 15.74 -0.28
CA GLN A 54 -10.82 15.81 0.73
C GLN A 54 -11.39 15.77 2.13
N GLU A 55 -12.44 16.55 2.39
CA GLU A 55 -13.11 16.61 3.68
C GLU A 55 -13.74 15.27 4.08
N ARG A 56 -14.45 14.61 3.15
CA ARG A 56 -14.99 13.26 3.39
C ARG A 56 -13.89 12.24 3.70
N PHE A 57 -12.75 12.33 3.03
CA PHE A 57 -11.61 11.44 3.27
C PHE A 57 -11.01 11.66 4.66
N ILE A 58 -10.79 12.92 5.04
CA ILE A 58 -10.29 13.28 6.37
C ILE A 58 -11.24 12.75 7.45
N ARG A 59 -12.55 12.96 7.30
CA ARG A 59 -13.54 12.49 8.27
C ARG A 59 -13.46 10.98 8.52
N ARG A 60 -13.35 10.17 7.46
CA ARG A 60 -13.21 8.71 7.57
C ARG A 60 -11.94 8.30 8.33
N TRP A 61 -10.82 8.98 8.08
CA TRP A 61 -9.58 8.71 8.80
C TRP A 61 -9.64 9.13 10.27
N VAL A 62 -10.29 10.25 10.57
CA VAL A 62 -10.52 10.66 11.96
C VAL A 62 -11.37 9.63 12.69
N GLU A 63 -12.49 9.19 12.10
CA GLU A 63 -13.33 8.14 12.68
C GLU A 63 -12.53 6.85 12.94
N ALA A 64 -11.75 6.39 11.96
CA ALA A 64 -10.93 5.18 12.11
C ALA A 64 -9.86 5.33 13.20
N LEU A 65 -9.13 6.45 13.23
CA LEU A 65 -8.03 6.69 14.17
C LEU A 65 -8.49 7.06 15.59
N SER A 66 -9.78 7.33 15.76
CA SER A 66 -10.40 7.62 17.07
C SER A 66 -10.86 6.36 17.80
N ASP A 67 -10.74 5.18 17.19
CA ASP A 67 -11.10 3.91 17.84
C ASP A 67 -10.33 3.72 19.16
N ALA A 68 -11.04 3.34 20.23
CA ALA A 68 -10.48 3.16 21.57
C ALA A 68 -9.42 2.05 21.64
N ARG A 69 -9.42 1.12 20.69
CA ARG A 69 -8.44 0.03 20.60
C ARG A 69 -7.11 0.49 20.01
N LEU A 70 -7.05 1.67 19.39
CA LEU A 70 -5.82 2.20 18.80
C LEU A 70 -4.99 2.93 19.85
N THR A 71 -3.73 2.51 19.95
CA THR A 71 -2.76 3.18 20.81
C THR A 71 -2.41 4.56 20.25
N HIS A 72 -1.97 5.46 21.14
CA HIS A 72 -1.47 6.77 20.76
C HIS A 72 -0.28 6.67 19.79
N GLU A 73 0.55 5.64 19.95
CA GLU A 73 1.70 5.38 19.07
C GLU A 73 1.26 5.09 17.63
N ILE A 74 0.32 4.15 17.43
CA ILE A 74 -0.20 3.83 16.09
C ILE A 74 -0.81 5.07 15.44
N ARG A 75 -1.55 5.86 16.23
CA ARG A 75 -2.14 7.12 15.76
C ARG A 75 -1.07 8.11 15.29
N SER A 76 0.01 8.26 16.05
CA SER A 76 1.14 9.13 15.70
C SER A 76 1.84 8.68 14.41
N ILE A 77 2.09 7.38 14.24
CA ILE A 77 2.70 6.81 13.04
C ILE A 77 1.86 7.12 11.80
N TRP A 78 0.54 6.90 11.87
CA TRP A 78 -0.36 7.20 10.76
C TRP A 78 -0.38 8.69 10.41
N VAL A 79 -0.44 9.57 11.42
CA VAL A 79 -0.38 11.02 11.19
C VAL A 79 0.95 11.42 10.54
N SER A 80 2.07 10.80 10.93
CA SER A 80 3.38 11.02 10.28
C SER A 80 3.35 10.61 8.80
N TYR A 81 2.83 9.42 8.46
CA TYR A 81 2.72 8.98 7.06
C TYR A 81 1.84 9.90 6.23
N TRP A 82 0.69 10.34 6.76
CA TRP A 82 -0.17 11.29 6.06
C TRP A 82 0.48 12.66 5.89
N THR A 83 1.30 13.10 6.84
CA THR A 83 2.10 14.33 6.74
C THR A 83 3.18 14.24 5.67
N GLN A 84 3.84 13.08 5.54
CA GLN A 84 4.82 12.83 4.48
C GLN A 84 4.17 12.82 3.08
N ALA A 85 2.92 12.35 2.98
CA ALA A 85 2.16 12.41 1.73
C ALA A 85 1.73 13.85 1.39
N ASP A 86 1.14 14.57 2.35
CA ASP A 86 0.75 15.97 2.19
C ASP A 86 0.70 16.70 3.55
N LYS A 87 1.39 17.83 3.66
CA LYS A 87 1.47 18.60 4.91
C LYS A 87 0.09 19.05 5.42
N SER A 88 -0.79 19.48 4.51
CA SER A 88 -2.13 19.98 4.88
C SER A 88 -3.03 18.84 5.37
N LEU A 89 -2.89 17.64 4.79
CA LEU A 89 -3.62 16.45 5.23
C LEU A 89 -3.20 16.05 6.64
N GLY A 90 -1.89 15.93 6.88
CA GLY A 90 -1.33 15.59 8.19
C GLY A 90 -1.78 16.56 9.29
N GLN A 91 -1.69 17.86 9.02
CA GLN A 91 -2.15 18.90 9.95
C GLN A 91 -3.64 18.78 10.28
N LYS A 92 -4.51 18.64 9.27
CA LYS A 92 -5.96 18.51 9.48
C LYS A 92 -6.32 17.27 10.31
N LEU A 93 -5.60 16.16 10.12
CA LEU A 93 -5.79 14.94 10.93
C LEU A 93 -5.30 15.13 12.37
N ALA A 94 -4.09 15.66 12.55
CA ALA A 94 -3.50 15.90 13.87
C ALA A 94 -4.39 16.81 14.74
N SER A 95 -4.87 17.92 14.18
CA SER A 95 -5.75 18.87 14.88
C SER A 95 -7.06 18.24 15.34
N ARG A 96 -7.66 17.35 14.53
CA ARG A 96 -8.95 16.69 14.89
C ARG A 96 -8.79 15.54 15.87
N LEU A 97 -7.63 14.92 15.91
CA LEU A 97 -7.32 13.79 16.78
C LEU A 97 -6.63 14.20 18.09
N ASN A 98 -6.40 15.51 18.29
CA ASN A 98 -5.66 16.10 19.41
C ASN A 98 -4.27 15.47 19.61
N VAL A 99 -3.63 15.05 18.52
CA VAL A 99 -2.27 14.49 18.53
C VAL A 99 -1.31 15.65 18.36
N ARG A 100 -0.38 15.83 19.30
CA ARG A 100 0.68 16.84 19.15
C ARG A 100 1.54 16.46 17.94
N PRO A 101 1.86 17.40 17.03
CA PRO A 101 2.84 17.12 15.98
C PRO A 101 4.16 16.75 16.65
N ALA A 102 4.69 15.56 16.35
CA ALA A 102 6.09 15.28 16.64
C ALA A 102 6.90 16.15 15.69
N MET A 103 7.64 17.12 16.26
CA MET A 103 8.61 17.93 15.51
C MET A 103 9.74 17.06 14.98
#